data_AF-A0A938GWK7-F1
#
_entry.id   AF-A0A938GWK7-F1
#
_cell.length_a   1.000
_cell.length_b   1.000
_cell.length_c   1.000
_cell.angle_alpha   90.00
_cell.angle_beta   90.00
_cell.angle_gamma   90.00
#
_symmetry.space_group_name_H-M   'P 1'
#
loop_
_entity.id
_entity.type
_entity.pdbx_description
1 polymer ?
#
loop_
_entity_poly.entity_id
_entity_poly.type
_entity_poly.pdbx_seq_one_letter_code
_entity_poly.pdbx_strand_id
1 'polypeptide(L)'
;LARDVLALIPEFLGRPNVLGIGEIGLNRNTRNELAVLEQHVELAVRHDQLILVHTPHLEDKLKGTRLILDLLASHRGVQPGRVIVDHVEEHTIRLVLDRGFWAGITLYPNSKSSPPRAVDLLEVCGGERIWLNSACDWGVSDPLAVPRTALELRRRGHDADFVDAVLYRNPHRFLSQCPRFSVGDGRPS
;
A
#
# COMPACT_ATOMS: atom_id res chain seq x y z
N LEU A 1 -19.36 -6.69 -16.24
CA LEU A 1 -18.66 -7.14 -15.02
C LEU A 1 -17.98 -5.99 -14.28
N ALA A 2 -16.89 -5.38 -14.77
CA ALA A 2 -16.20 -4.31 -14.03
C ALA A 2 -17.08 -3.09 -13.69
N ARG A 3 -17.90 -2.64 -14.64
CA ARG A 3 -18.85 -1.53 -14.42
C ARG A 3 -19.93 -1.86 -13.40
N ASP A 4 -20.41 -3.10 -13.38
CA ASP A 4 -21.44 -3.54 -12.45
C ASP A 4 -20.88 -3.58 -11.01
N VAL A 5 -19.64 -4.03 -10.85
CA VAL A 5 -18.94 -3.99 -9.56
C VAL A 5 -18.71 -2.55 -9.10
N LEU A 6 -18.22 -1.68 -9.98
CA LEU A 6 -18.01 -0.26 -9.68
C LEU A 6 -19.29 0.45 -9.21
N ALA A 7 -20.44 0.08 -9.76
CA ALA A 7 -21.72 0.65 -9.37
C ALA A 7 -22.17 0.25 -7.95
N LEU A 8 -21.69 -0.88 -7.43
CA LEU A 8 -22.03 -1.38 -6.09
C LEU A 8 -21.14 -0.79 -4.99
N ILE A 9 -19.91 -0.41 -5.29
CA ILE A 9 -18.94 0.08 -4.29
C ILE A 9 -19.52 1.19 -3.39
N PRO A 10 -20.23 2.23 -3.91
CA PRO A 10 -20.78 3.30 -3.08
C PRO A 10 -21.67 2.83 -1.93
N GLU A 11 -22.40 1.72 -2.11
CA GLU A 11 -23.30 1.15 -1.10
C GLU A 11 -22.54 0.66 0.15
N PHE A 12 -21.25 0.35 0.01
CA PHE A 12 -20.41 -0.18 1.08
C PHE A 12 -19.53 0.89 1.75
N LEU A 13 -19.28 2.03 1.09
CA LEU A 13 -18.33 3.04 1.58
C LEU A 13 -18.74 3.67 2.93
N GLY A 14 -20.04 3.67 3.25
CA GLY A 14 -20.56 4.18 4.52
C GLY A 14 -20.38 3.24 5.71
N ARG A 15 -19.89 2.00 5.51
CA ARG A 15 -19.73 1.04 6.61
C ARG A 15 -18.63 1.50 7.58
N PRO A 16 -18.82 1.30 8.90
CA PRO A 16 -17.94 1.87 9.94
C PRO A 16 -16.49 1.38 9.86
N ASN A 17 -16.24 0.23 9.27
CA ASN A 17 -14.91 -0.38 9.15
C ASN A 17 -14.28 -0.23 7.77
N VAL A 18 -14.91 0.48 6.83
CA VAL A 18 -14.34 0.75 5.51
C VAL A 18 -13.47 1.99 5.58
N LEU A 19 -12.18 1.85 5.27
CA LEU A 19 -11.20 2.94 5.40
C LEU A 19 -10.82 3.59 4.06
N GLY A 20 -11.09 2.90 2.95
CA GLY A 20 -10.73 3.36 1.62
C GLY A 20 -11.17 2.39 0.53
N ILE A 21 -10.71 2.66 -0.70
CA ILE A 21 -10.93 1.82 -1.87
C ILE A 21 -9.62 1.10 -2.22
N GLY A 22 -9.68 -0.23 -2.26
CA GLY A 22 -8.57 -1.10 -2.59
C GLY A 22 -8.95 -2.58 -2.45
N GLU A 23 -8.12 -3.52 -2.90
CA GLU A 23 -6.93 -3.27 -3.73
C GLU A 23 -7.33 -3.05 -5.20
N ILE A 24 -6.96 -1.89 -5.75
CA ILE A 24 -7.16 -1.55 -7.18
C ILE A 24 -5.82 -1.49 -7.89
N GLY A 25 -5.74 -1.68 -9.20
CA GLY A 25 -4.43 -1.68 -9.87
C GLY A 25 -4.47 -2.27 -11.26
N LEU A 26 -3.30 -2.66 -11.74
CA LEU A 26 -3.08 -3.28 -13.05
C LEU A 26 -2.47 -4.66 -12.86
N ASN A 27 -2.85 -5.60 -13.71
CA ASN A 27 -2.19 -6.91 -13.80
C ASN A 27 -1.48 -7.10 -15.15
N ARG A 28 -2.17 -6.83 -16.27
CA ARG A 28 -1.62 -7.00 -17.64
C ARG A 28 -1.39 -5.68 -18.39
N ASN A 29 -1.47 -4.55 -17.70
CA ASN A 29 -1.26 -3.20 -18.24
C ASN A 29 -2.10 -2.89 -19.50
N THR A 30 -3.30 -3.45 -19.60
CA THR A 30 -4.17 -3.22 -20.75
C THR A 30 -4.90 -1.87 -20.65
N ARG A 31 -5.35 -1.34 -21.79
CA ARG A 31 -6.17 -0.11 -21.82
C ARG A 31 -7.46 -0.24 -21.02
N ASN A 32 -8.05 -1.44 -20.99
CA ASN A 32 -9.27 -1.71 -20.24
C ASN A 32 -9.01 -1.68 -18.73
N GLU A 33 -7.90 -2.28 -18.26
CA GLU A 33 -7.52 -2.20 -16.85
C GLU A 33 -7.22 -0.75 -16.43
N LEU A 34 -6.56 0.04 -17.29
CA LEU A 34 -6.32 1.47 -17.04
C LEU A 34 -7.63 2.26 -16.91
N ALA A 35 -8.58 2.05 -17.83
CA ALA A 35 -9.88 2.72 -17.77
C ALA A 35 -10.67 2.34 -16.51
N VAL A 36 -10.58 1.08 -16.08
CA VAL A 36 -11.20 0.61 -14.83
C VAL A 36 -10.49 1.20 -13.61
N LEU A 37 -9.16 1.28 -13.60
CA LEU A 37 -8.40 1.91 -12.53
C LEU A 37 -8.77 3.40 -12.38
N GLU A 38 -8.88 4.12 -13.49
CA GLU A 38 -9.33 5.52 -13.52
C GLU A 38 -10.72 5.68 -12.88
N GLN A 39 -11.65 4.77 -13.17
CA GLN A 39 -12.99 4.79 -12.58
C GLN A 39 -12.97 4.55 -11.06
N HIS A 40 -12.10 3.66 -10.56
CA HIS A 40 -11.93 3.46 -9.12
C HIS A 40 -11.31 4.70 -8.45
N VAL A 41 -10.31 5.32 -9.09
CA VAL A 41 -9.69 6.54 -8.59
C VAL A 41 -10.70 7.68 -8.53
N GLU A 42 -11.49 7.89 -9.57
CA GLU A 42 -12.54 8.90 -9.59
C GLU A 42 -13.57 8.64 -8.48
N LEU A 43 -13.94 7.37 -8.25
CA LEU A 43 -14.85 7.03 -7.17
C LEU A 43 -14.25 7.35 -5.79
N ALA A 44 -12.98 7.01 -5.58
CA ALA A 44 -12.30 7.31 -4.31
C ALA A 44 -12.22 8.82 -4.06
N VAL A 45 -11.90 9.60 -5.10
CA VAL A 45 -11.86 11.06 -5.02
C VAL A 45 -13.23 11.65 -4.70
N ARG A 46 -14.28 11.23 -5.42
CA ARG A 46 -15.66 11.73 -5.20
C ARG A 46 -16.18 11.49 -3.78
N HIS A 47 -15.78 10.36 -3.18
CA HIS A 47 -16.23 9.96 -1.86
C HIS A 47 -15.19 10.24 -0.75
N ASP A 48 -14.13 10.98 -1.04
CA ASP A 48 -13.03 11.28 -0.10
C ASP A 48 -12.48 10.04 0.63
N GLN A 49 -12.17 8.99 -0.14
CA GLN A 49 -11.64 7.73 0.37
C GLN A 49 -10.12 7.66 0.23
N LEU A 50 -9.46 6.97 1.17
CA LEU A 50 -8.07 6.54 0.97
C LEU A 50 -7.98 5.56 -0.21
N ILE A 51 -6.83 5.53 -0.87
CA ILE A 51 -6.60 4.66 -2.03
C ILE A 51 -5.47 3.70 -1.74
N LEU A 52 -5.73 2.40 -1.89
CA LEU A 52 -4.72 1.34 -1.84
C LEU A 52 -4.59 0.73 -3.24
N VAL A 53 -3.41 0.93 -3.84
CA VAL A 53 -3.11 0.47 -5.21
C VAL A 53 -2.12 -0.69 -5.18
N HIS A 54 -2.43 -1.78 -5.85
CA HIS A 54 -1.50 -2.90 -6.04
C HIS A 54 -0.70 -2.72 -7.34
N THR A 55 0.61 -2.98 -7.26
CA THR A 55 1.47 -3.03 -8.45
C THR A 55 1.40 -4.41 -9.14
N PRO A 56 1.54 -4.47 -10.48
CA PRO A 56 1.50 -5.73 -11.23
C PRO A 56 2.64 -6.69 -10.88
N HIS A 57 2.54 -7.94 -11.35
CA HIS A 57 3.58 -8.97 -11.17
C HIS A 57 4.81 -8.77 -12.08
N LEU A 58 5.88 -9.53 -11.77
CA LEU A 58 7.28 -9.24 -12.06
C LEU A 58 7.64 -8.75 -13.47
N GLU A 59 7.25 -9.44 -14.54
CA GLU A 59 7.70 -9.11 -15.91
C GLU A 59 7.35 -7.68 -16.34
N ASP A 60 6.29 -7.12 -15.77
CA ASP A 60 5.69 -5.86 -16.19
C ASP A 60 5.60 -4.83 -15.05
N LYS A 61 6.19 -5.13 -13.88
CA LYS A 61 6.01 -4.35 -12.65
C LYS A 61 6.47 -2.90 -12.79
N LEU A 62 7.67 -2.65 -13.33
CA LEU A 62 8.19 -1.29 -13.50
C LEU A 62 7.29 -0.46 -14.42
N LYS A 63 6.91 -1.01 -15.56
CA LYS A 63 6.06 -0.35 -16.56
C LYS A 63 4.68 -0.07 -15.98
N GLY A 64 4.06 -1.08 -15.36
CA GLY A 64 2.75 -0.93 -14.74
C GLY A 64 2.75 0.05 -13.57
N THR A 65 3.80 0.06 -12.75
CA THR A 65 3.96 1.05 -11.67
C THR A 65 4.02 2.47 -12.24
N ARG A 66 4.79 2.69 -13.32
CA ARG A 66 4.82 4.01 -13.98
C ARG A 66 3.44 4.42 -14.51
N LEU A 67 2.74 3.52 -15.20
CA LEU A 67 1.39 3.77 -15.71
C LEU A 67 0.41 4.13 -14.60
N ILE A 68 0.43 3.39 -13.49
CA ILE A 68 -0.38 3.66 -12.30
C ILE A 68 -0.08 5.05 -11.76
N LEU A 69 1.20 5.35 -11.53
CA LEU A 69 1.61 6.61 -10.93
C LEU A 69 1.34 7.81 -11.85
N ASP A 70 1.49 7.64 -13.17
CA ASP A 70 1.19 8.68 -14.16
C ASP A 70 -0.32 8.97 -14.22
N LEU A 71 -1.17 7.93 -14.14
CA LEU A 71 -2.62 8.06 -14.03
C LEU A 71 -2.99 8.83 -12.75
N LEU A 72 -2.47 8.39 -11.60
CA LEU A 72 -2.72 9.04 -10.31
C LEU A 72 -2.28 10.52 -10.31
N ALA A 73 -1.11 10.83 -10.86
CA ALA A 73 -0.59 12.18 -10.93
C ALA A 73 -1.37 13.08 -11.91
N SER A 74 -1.95 12.51 -12.97
CA SER A 74 -2.77 13.26 -13.93
C SER A 74 -4.16 13.63 -13.40
N HIS A 75 -4.64 12.92 -12.38
CA HIS A 75 -5.99 13.10 -11.85
C HIS A 75 -6.02 14.23 -10.80
N ARG A 76 -6.65 15.36 -11.13
CA ARG A 76 -6.62 16.60 -10.31
C ARG A 76 -7.08 16.45 -8.86
N GLY A 77 -7.95 15.49 -8.55
CA GLY A 77 -8.44 15.25 -7.19
C GLY A 77 -7.59 14.32 -6.35
N VAL A 78 -6.57 13.66 -6.92
CA VAL A 78 -5.71 12.73 -6.18
C VAL A 78 -4.71 13.49 -5.33
N GLN A 79 -4.67 13.16 -4.04
CA GLN A 79 -3.66 13.66 -3.11
C GLN A 79 -2.64 12.54 -2.82
N PRO A 80 -1.36 12.67 -3.21
CA PRO A 80 -0.38 11.59 -3.05
C PRO A 80 -0.26 11.06 -1.61
N GLY A 81 -0.39 11.93 -0.61
CA GLY A 81 -0.36 11.54 0.82
C GLY A 81 -1.53 10.66 1.28
N ARG A 82 -2.61 10.53 0.49
CA ARG A 82 -3.80 9.69 0.74
C ARG A 82 -3.82 8.42 -0.12
N VAL A 83 -2.73 8.15 -0.86
CA VAL A 83 -2.59 6.96 -1.69
C VAL A 83 -1.38 6.17 -1.25
N ILE A 84 -1.57 4.86 -1.08
CA ILE A 84 -0.50 3.91 -0.88
C ILE A 84 -0.39 2.98 -2.07
N VAL A 85 0.84 2.84 -2.57
CA VAL A 85 1.19 1.89 -3.65
C VAL A 85 1.88 0.71 -2.99
N ASP A 86 1.23 -0.44 -3.02
CA ASP A 86 1.67 -1.65 -2.35
C ASP A 86 2.47 -2.58 -3.28
N HIS A 87 3.14 -3.55 -2.66
CA HIS A 87 4.04 -4.50 -3.32
C HIS A 87 5.22 -3.85 -4.05
N VAL A 88 5.74 -2.72 -3.53
CA VAL A 88 6.92 -2.09 -4.14
C VAL A 88 8.14 -3.00 -4.06
N GLU A 89 9.04 -2.83 -5.01
CA GLU A 89 10.33 -3.53 -5.10
C GLU A 89 11.45 -2.49 -5.24
N GLU A 90 12.70 -2.96 -5.20
CA GLU A 90 13.92 -2.14 -5.25
C GLU A 90 13.90 -1.12 -6.38
N HIS A 91 13.42 -1.51 -7.55
CA HIS A 91 13.42 -0.68 -8.75
C HIS A 91 12.14 0.17 -8.92
N THR A 92 11.16 0.07 -8.02
CA THR A 92 9.91 0.85 -8.10
C THR A 92 9.67 1.77 -6.90
N ILE A 93 10.19 1.41 -5.71
CA ILE A 93 9.93 2.14 -4.47
C ILE A 93 10.28 3.63 -4.56
N ARG A 94 11.40 3.96 -5.20
CA ARG A 94 11.85 5.36 -5.32
C ARG A 94 10.90 6.18 -6.20
N LEU A 95 10.35 5.60 -7.26
CA LEU A 95 9.37 6.25 -8.13
C LEU A 95 8.08 6.61 -7.37
N VAL A 96 7.68 5.76 -6.42
CA VAL A 96 6.51 5.98 -5.57
C VAL A 96 6.79 7.13 -4.60
N LEU A 97 7.90 7.05 -3.86
CA LEU A 97 8.27 8.02 -2.83
C LEU A 97 8.56 9.42 -3.41
N ASP A 98 9.28 9.51 -4.53
CA ASP A 98 9.64 10.79 -5.17
C ASP A 98 8.41 11.57 -5.65
N ARG A 99 7.29 10.88 -5.88
CA ARG A 99 6.00 11.48 -6.27
C ARG A 99 5.09 11.77 -5.07
N GLY A 100 5.60 11.57 -3.85
CA GLY A 100 4.90 11.91 -2.60
C GLY A 100 3.90 10.86 -2.12
N PHE A 101 3.82 9.69 -2.77
CA PHE A 101 2.96 8.59 -2.37
C PHE A 101 3.52 7.81 -1.19
N TRP A 102 2.66 7.03 -0.54
CA TRP A 102 3.11 6.02 0.43
C TRP A 102 3.51 4.73 -0.29
N ALA A 103 4.51 4.03 0.26
CA ALA A 103 5.00 2.78 -0.28
C ALA A 103 4.75 1.62 0.70
N GLY A 104 4.08 0.57 0.20
CA GLY A 104 3.86 -0.67 0.93
C GLY A 104 4.86 -1.75 0.53
N ILE A 105 5.65 -2.23 1.49
CA ILE A 105 6.50 -3.41 1.29
C ILE A 105 5.78 -4.63 1.84
N THR A 106 5.47 -5.55 0.95
CA THR A 106 4.83 -6.81 1.30
C THR A 106 5.86 -7.90 1.53
N LEU A 107 5.86 -8.44 2.75
CA LEU A 107 6.68 -9.55 3.21
C LEU A 107 5.95 -10.85 2.92
N TYR A 108 6.26 -11.47 1.78
CA TYR A 108 5.61 -12.69 1.33
C TYR A 108 6.66 -13.71 0.91
N PRO A 109 6.80 -14.83 1.65
CA PRO A 109 7.76 -15.86 1.34
C PRO A 109 7.59 -16.32 -0.12
N ASN A 110 8.67 -16.27 -0.89
CA ASN A 110 8.81 -16.80 -2.26
C ASN A 110 8.36 -15.92 -3.44
N SER A 111 7.53 -14.88 -3.28
CA SER A 111 7.03 -14.10 -4.43
C SER A 111 7.20 -12.58 -4.34
N LYS A 112 7.43 -12.02 -3.16
CA LYS A 112 7.57 -10.57 -2.94
C LYS A 112 8.89 -10.25 -2.22
N SER A 113 8.82 -9.65 -1.04
CA SER A 113 9.98 -9.29 -0.23
C SER A 113 10.20 -10.27 0.93
N SER A 114 11.43 -10.30 1.43
CA SER A 114 11.84 -10.99 2.67
C SER A 114 12.26 -9.95 3.71
N PRO A 115 12.31 -10.29 5.00
CA PRO A 115 12.75 -9.35 6.03
C PRO A 115 14.10 -8.68 5.73
N PRO A 116 15.17 -9.38 5.32
CA PRO A 116 16.43 -8.73 4.96
C PRO A 116 16.30 -7.73 3.80
N ARG A 117 15.58 -8.10 2.73
CA ARG A 117 15.35 -7.22 1.57
C ARG A 117 14.54 -5.99 1.95
N ALA A 118 13.52 -6.14 2.81
CA ALA A 118 12.76 -5.01 3.31
C ALA A 118 13.64 -4.04 4.12
N VAL A 119 14.58 -4.55 4.91
CA VAL A 119 15.54 -3.69 5.62
C VAL A 119 16.51 -2.99 4.65
N ASP A 120 16.99 -3.68 3.61
CA ASP A 120 17.82 -3.04 2.58
C ASP A 120 17.08 -1.87 1.90
N LEU A 121 15.80 -2.04 1.59
CA LEU A 121 14.96 -0.97 1.03
C LEU A 121 14.83 0.22 1.98
N LEU A 122 14.61 -0.04 3.27
CA LEU A 122 14.47 0.98 4.31
C LEU A 122 15.78 1.77 4.51
N GLU A 123 16.93 1.10 4.45
CA GLU A 123 18.24 1.75 4.56
C GLU A 123 18.58 2.64 3.36
N VAL A 124 18.16 2.24 2.16
CA VAL A 124 18.39 3.01 0.93
C VAL A 124 17.40 4.18 0.78
N CYS A 125 16.13 3.97 1.13
CA CYS A 125 15.06 4.92 0.85
C CYS A 125 14.66 5.78 2.05
N GLY A 126 15.09 5.43 3.26
CA GLY A 126 14.57 5.97 4.51
C GLY A 126 13.21 5.35 4.88
N GLY A 127 12.68 5.72 6.05
CA GLY A 127 11.46 5.11 6.60
C GLY A 127 10.22 6.00 6.58
N GLU A 128 10.27 7.25 6.11
CA GLU A 128 9.23 8.24 6.45
C GLU A 128 7.83 7.89 5.91
N ARG A 129 7.70 7.39 4.67
CA ARG A 129 6.41 7.04 4.04
C ARG A 129 6.34 5.58 3.60
N ILE A 130 6.99 4.72 4.37
CA ILE A 130 7.06 3.28 4.11
C ILE A 130 6.41 2.53 5.25
N TRP A 131 5.62 1.50 4.92
CA TRP A 131 5.20 0.52 5.91
C TRP A 131 5.42 -0.90 5.45
N LEU A 132 5.23 -1.86 6.37
CA LEU A 132 5.35 -3.28 6.10
C LEU A 132 4.00 -3.97 6.29
N ASN A 133 3.68 -4.92 5.41
CA ASN A 133 2.55 -5.84 5.58
C ASN A 133 2.97 -7.26 5.20
N SER A 134 2.23 -8.27 5.65
CA SER A 134 2.53 -9.69 5.36
C SER A 134 1.62 -10.31 4.31
N ALA A 135 0.72 -9.51 3.69
CA ALA A 135 -0.32 -9.94 2.75
C ALA A 135 -0.85 -11.36 3.03
N CYS A 136 -1.42 -11.58 4.22
CA CYS A 136 -1.94 -12.89 4.62
C CYS A 136 -3.18 -13.26 3.80
N ASP A 137 -2.94 -13.78 2.61
CA ASP A 137 -3.94 -14.18 1.62
C ASP A 137 -3.94 -15.71 1.43
N TRP A 138 -4.36 -16.16 0.24
CA TRP A 138 -4.61 -17.56 -0.09
C TRP A 138 -3.35 -18.43 -0.27
N GLY A 139 -2.14 -17.86 -0.31
CA GLY A 139 -0.90 -18.64 -0.43
C GLY A 139 -0.11 -18.77 0.87
N VAL A 140 1.16 -19.17 0.76
CA VAL A 140 2.04 -19.39 1.91
C VAL A 140 2.45 -18.04 2.50
N SER A 141 1.66 -17.55 3.44
CA SER A 141 1.91 -16.33 4.18
C SER A 141 2.50 -16.61 5.57
N ASP A 142 3.20 -15.63 6.12
CA ASP A 142 3.77 -15.68 7.46
C ASP A 142 3.26 -14.49 8.29
N PRO A 143 2.31 -14.69 9.22
CA PRO A 143 1.79 -13.61 10.05
C PRO A 143 2.87 -13.00 10.97
N LEU A 144 3.99 -13.70 11.17
CA LEU A 144 5.12 -13.21 11.96
C LEU A 144 6.15 -12.45 11.12
N ALA A 145 5.95 -12.27 9.81
CA ALA A 145 6.95 -11.64 8.95
C ALA A 145 7.25 -10.18 9.35
N VAL A 146 6.23 -9.41 9.73
CA VAL A 146 6.40 -8.03 10.22
C VAL A 146 7.20 -8.00 11.54
N PRO A 147 6.81 -8.75 12.60
CA PRO A 147 7.64 -8.90 13.80
C PRO A 147 9.08 -9.39 13.54
N ARG A 148 9.27 -10.35 12.62
CA ARG A 148 10.59 -10.85 12.23
C ARG A 148 11.43 -9.76 11.57
N THR A 149 10.82 -8.86 10.81
CA THR A 149 11.51 -7.70 10.23
C THR A 149 11.94 -6.70 11.29
N ALA A 150 11.16 -6.51 12.37
CA ALA A 150 11.61 -5.75 13.53
C ALA A 150 12.86 -6.34 14.19
N LEU A 151 12.94 -7.68 14.31
CA LEU A 151 14.14 -8.33 14.85
C LEU A 151 15.35 -8.11 13.93
N GLU A 152 15.16 -8.17 12.62
CA GLU A 152 16.22 -7.92 11.65
C GLU A 152 16.72 -6.47 11.68
N LEU A 153 15.80 -5.49 11.77
CA LEU A 153 16.16 -4.07 11.95
C LEU A 153 17.02 -3.88 13.20
N ARG A 154 16.60 -4.44 14.35
CA ARG A 154 17.36 -4.37 15.60
C ARG A 154 18.72 -5.04 15.48
N ARG A 155 18.79 -6.20 14.81
CA ARG A 155 20.06 -6.92 14.54
C ARG A 155 21.02 -6.08 13.72
N ARG A 156 20.51 -5.25 12.81
CA ARG A 156 21.29 -4.31 11.97
C ARG A 156 21.57 -2.96 12.64
N GLY A 157 21.19 -2.79 13.90
CA GLY A 157 21.54 -1.60 14.70
C GLY A 157 20.58 -0.42 14.55
N HIS A 158 19.40 -0.61 13.95
CA HIS A 158 18.35 0.40 13.94
C HIS A 158 17.73 0.55 15.32
N ASP A 159 17.45 1.79 15.72
CA ASP A 159 16.89 2.10 17.04
C ASP A 159 15.39 1.73 17.14
N ALA A 160 14.88 1.77 18.37
CA ALA A 160 13.49 1.45 18.64
C ALA A 160 12.51 2.43 17.97
N ASP A 161 12.90 3.69 17.83
CA ASP A 161 12.07 4.74 17.24
C ASP A 161 11.86 4.51 15.74
N PHE A 162 12.90 4.11 15.01
CA PHE A 162 12.83 3.76 13.60
C PHE A 162 11.98 2.51 13.38
N VAL A 163 12.16 1.48 14.21
CA VAL A 163 11.36 0.25 14.16
C VAL A 163 9.88 0.59 14.39
N ASP A 164 9.57 1.35 15.44
CA ASP A 164 8.20 1.78 15.74
C ASP A 164 7.60 2.66 14.64
N ALA A 165 8.42 3.55 14.04
CA ALA A 165 8.00 4.39 12.92
C ALA A 165 7.46 3.56 11.77
N VAL A 166 8.25 2.60 11.28
CA VAL A 166 7.92 1.82 10.08
C VAL A 166 6.81 0.81 10.33
N LEU A 167 6.79 0.18 11.51
CA LEU A 167 5.85 -0.91 11.81
C LEU A 167 4.50 -0.43 12.34
N TYR A 168 4.44 0.70 13.03
CA TYR A 168 3.23 1.16 13.70
C TYR A 168 2.85 2.59 13.35
N ARG A 169 3.71 3.58 13.61
CA ARG A 169 3.33 5.00 13.45
C ARG A 169 3.03 5.38 12.02
N ASN A 170 3.74 4.80 11.05
CA ASN A 170 3.48 5.04 9.63
C ASN A 170 2.11 4.49 9.20
N PRO A 171 1.75 3.23 9.50
CA PRO A 171 0.39 2.77 9.34
C PRO A 171 -0.67 3.56 10.02
N HIS A 172 -0.44 3.87 11.28
CA HIS A 172 -1.33 4.71 12.04
C HIS A 172 -1.53 6.07 11.35
N ARG A 173 -0.45 6.75 10.94
CA ARG A 173 -0.51 8.07 10.29
C ARG A 173 -1.22 8.01 8.95
N PHE A 174 -1.01 6.98 8.14
CA PHE A 174 -1.71 6.82 6.87
C PHE A 174 -3.21 6.58 7.08
N LEU A 175 -3.57 5.59 7.91
CA LEU A 175 -4.95 5.16 8.12
C LEU A 175 -5.79 6.18 8.90
N SER A 176 -5.19 6.93 9.83
CA SER A 176 -5.86 7.99 10.61
C SER A 176 -6.35 9.16 9.78
N GLN A 177 -5.95 9.25 8.51
CA GLN A 177 -6.52 10.19 7.55
C GLN A 177 -7.98 9.84 7.17
N CYS A 178 -8.46 8.64 7.55
CA CYS A 178 -9.87 8.27 7.50
C CYS A 178 -10.50 8.46 8.88
N PRO A 179 -11.55 9.30 9.04
CA PRO A 179 -12.19 9.54 10.34
C PRO A 179 -12.79 8.30 11.02
N ARG A 180 -13.01 7.23 10.26
CA ARG A 180 -13.53 5.95 10.75
C ARG A 180 -12.44 5.03 11.30
N PHE A 181 -11.17 5.33 11.04
CA PHE A 181 -10.07 4.56 11.61
C PHE A 181 -10.01 4.77 13.12
N SER A 182 -10.06 3.67 13.86
CA SER A 182 -9.84 3.64 15.30
C SER A 182 -8.95 2.46 15.63
N VAL A 183 -7.99 2.67 16.52
CA VAL A 183 -7.26 1.58 17.16
C VAL A 183 -8.10 1.23 18.39
N GLY A 184 -8.64 0.00 18.45
CA GLY A 184 -9.34 -0.45 19.65
C GLY A 184 -8.44 -0.29 20.87
N ASP A 185 -9.00 0.11 22.02
CA ASP A 185 -8.25 0.18 23.27
C ASP A 185 -7.58 -1.16 23.52
N GLY A 186 -6.26 -1.24 23.31
CA GLY A 186 -5.48 -2.48 23.28
C GLY A 186 -5.33 -3.17 24.63
N ARG A 187 -6.38 -3.23 25.45
CA ARG A 187 -6.42 -4.09 26.62
C ARG A 187 -6.81 -5.49 26.14
N PRO A 188 -5.94 -6.50 26.31
CA PRO A 188 -6.37 -7.87 26.14
C PRO A 188 -7.52 -8.13 27.12
N SER A 189 -8.63 -8.68 26.59
CA SER A 189 -9.69 -9.28 27.38
C SER A 189 -9.18 -10.50 28.15
#